data_AF-T0TBL8-F1
#
_entry.id   AF-T0TBL8-F1
#
_cell.length_a   1.000
_cell.length_b   1.000
_cell.length_c   1.000
_cell.angle_alpha   90.00
_cell.angle_beta   90.00
_cell.angle_gamma   90.00
#
_symmetry.space_group_name_H-M   'P 1'
#
loop_
_entity.id
_entity.type
_entity.pdbx_description
1 polymer ?
#
loop_
_entity_poly.entity_id
_entity_poly.type
_entity_poly.pdbx_seq_one_letter_code
_entity_poly.pdbx_strand_id
1 'polypeptide(L)' 'MKKTYRVKSDKDFQAIFSKGSSVANRKFVLYHLEKIRATIE' A
#
# COMPACT_ATOMS: atom_id res chain seq x y z
N MET A 1 12.85 8.10 6.54
CA MET A 1 12.07 7.52 5.42
C MET A 1 12.33 8.32 4.15
N LYS A 2 12.98 7.72 3.14
CA LYS A 2 13.25 8.39 1.86
C LYS A 2 11.92 8.80 1.20
N LYS A 3 11.91 9.92 0.47
CA LYS A 3 10.68 10.46 -0.17
C LYS A 3 10.04 9.44 -1.12
N THR A 4 10.85 8.59 -1.72
CA THR A 4 10.46 7.49 -2.64
C THR A 4 9.64 6.38 -1.98
N TYR A 5 9.76 6.19 -0.67
CA TYR A 5 9.04 5.13 0.05
C TYR A 5 7.67 5.60 0.58
N ARG A 6 7.38 6.90 0.52
CA ARG A 6 6.14 7.48 1.05
C ARG A 6 5.06 7.43 -0.03
N VAL A 7 3.90 6.91 0.31
CA VAL A 7 2.68 7.06 -0.49
C VAL A 7 2.23 8.53 -0.40
N LYS A 8 1.95 9.16 -1.54
CA LYS A 8 1.56 10.57 -1.60
C LYS A 8 0.38 10.88 -2.51
N SER A 9 0.13 10.06 -3.52
CA SER A 9 -0.95 10.34 -4.46
C SER A 9 -2.26 9.77 -3.93
N ASP A 10 -3.35 10.51 -4.13
CA ASP A 10 -4.70 10.06 -3.72
C ASP A 10 -5.11 8.78 -4.45
N LYS A 11 -4.64 8.60 -5.69
CA LYS A 11 -4.86 7.38 -6.46
C LYS A 11 -4.25 6.16 -5.78
N ASP A 12 -3.03 6.30 -5.24
CA ASP A 12 -2.38 5.21 -4.51
C ASP A 12 -3.12 4.90 -3.20
N PHE A 13 -3.57 5.93 -2.47
CA PHE A 13 -4.40 5.74 -1.27
C PHE A 13 -5.69 5.00 -1.60
N GLN A 14 -6.41 5.43 -2.64
CA GLN A 14 -7.65 4.78 -3.07
C GLN A 14 -7.40 3.32 -3.48
N ALA A 15 -6.30 3.04 -4.17
CA ALA A 15 -5.93 1.68 -4.58
C ALA A 15 -5.64 0.78 -3.36
N ILE A 16 -4.94 1.30 -2.35
CA ILE A 16 -4.63 0.58 -1.11
C ILE A 16 -5.90 0.24 -0.34
N PHE A 17 -6.84 1.18 -0.20
CA PHE A 17 -8.11 0.93 0.50
C PHE A 17 -9.07 0.02 -0.29
N SER A 18 -9.04 0.06 -1.62
CA SER A 18 -9.97 -0.70 -2.45
C SER A 18 -9.51 -2.14 -2.72
N LYS A 19 -8.19 -2.39 -2.84
CA LYS A 19 -7.63 -3.67 -3.27
C LYS A 19 -6.62 -4.28 -2.31
N GLY A 20 -6.10 -3.52 -1.36
CA GLY A 20 -5.13 -4.02 -0.39
C GLY A 20 -5.82 -4.86 0.68
N SER A 21 -5.15 -5.91 1.15
CA SER A 21 -5.64 -6.59 2.35
C SER A 21 -5.22 -5.83 3.60
N SER A 22 -6.04 -5.96 4.64
CA SER A 22 -5.88 -5.20 5.87
C SER A 22 -5.71 -6.14 7.06
N VAL A 23 -4.77 -5.80 7.94
CA VAL A 23 -4.60 -6.44 9.24
C VAL A 23 -4.72 -5.38 10.31
N ALA A 24 -5.57 -5.63 11.31
CA ALA A 24 -5.85 -4.68 12.37
C ALA A 24 -5.47 -5.23 13.74
N ASN A 25 -4.90 -4.38 14.59
CA ASN A 25 -4.78 -4.60 16.02
C ASN A 25 -5.51 -3.47 16.78
N ARG A 26 -5.51 -3.51 18.12
CA ARG A 26 -6.24 -2.55 18.96
C ARG A 26 -5.84 -1.08 18.75
N LYS A 27 -4.68 -0.79 18.18
CA LYS A 27 -4.14 0.58 18.05
C LYS A 27 -3.87 0.99 16.61
N PHE A 28 -3.81 0.05 15.67
CA PHE A 28 -3.36 0.30 14.31
C PHE A 28 -4.06 -0.61 13.31
N VAL A 29 -4.30 -0.05 12.13
CA VAL A 29 -4.75 -0.79 10.94
C VAL A 29 -3.65 -0.67 9.90
N LEU A 30 -3.13 -1.80 9.46
CA LEU A 30 -2.11 -1.89 8.44
C LEU A 30 -2.75 -2.34 7.13
N TYR A 31 -2.56 -1.57 6.08
CA TYR A 31 -2.93 -1.96 4.72
C TYR A 31 -1.69 -2.40 3.95
N HIS A 32 -1.81 -3.50 3.21
CA HIS A 32 -0.77 -3.96 2.31
C HIS A 32 -1.34 -4.14 0.90
N LEU A 33 -0.64 -3.56 -0.07
CA LEU A 33 -0.91 -3.75 -1.48
C LEU A 33 0.31 -4.45 -2.08
N GLU A 34 0.11 -5.67 -2.57
CA GLU A 34 1.18 -6.41 -3.21
C GLU A 34 1.50 -5.72 -4.53
N LYS A 35 2.66 -5.05 -4.58
CA LYS A 35 3.12 -4.43 -5.81
C LYS A 35 3.58 -5.56 -6.70
N ILE A 36 2.77 -5.92 -7.70
CA ILE A 36 3.17 -6.83 -8.77
C ILE A 36 4.44 -6.23 -9.38
N ARG A 37 5.59 -6.77 -9.00
CA ARG A 37 6.83 -6.56 -9.72
C ARG A 37 6.56 -7.17 -11.08
N ALA A 38 6.46 -6.35 -12.11
CA ALA A 38 6.55 -6.82 -13.48
C ALA A 38 7.91 -7.51 -13.59
N THR A 39 7.90 -8.85 -13.52
CA THR A 39 9.02 -9.67 -13.92
C THR A 39 9.30 -9.29 -15.36
N ILE A 40 10.45 -8.66 -15.57
CA ILE A 40 11.03 -8.48 -16.89
C ILE A 40 11.54 -9.89 -17.24
N GLU A 41 10.87 -10.55 -18.19
CA GLU A 41 11.51 -11.64 -18.96
C GLU A 41 12.66 -11.07 -19.80
#